data_AF-A0A1F5ZG16-F1
#
_entry.id   AF-A0A1F5ZG16-F1
#
_cell.length_a   1.000
_cell.length_b   1.000
_cell.length_c   1.000
_cell.angle_alpha   90.00
_cell.angle_beta   90.00
_cell.angle_gamma   90.00
#
_symmetry.space_group_name_H-M   'P 1'
#
loop_
_entity.id
_entity.type
_entity.pdbx_description
1 polymer ?
#
loop_
_entity_poly.entity_id
_entity_poly.type
_entity_poly.pdbx_seq_one_letter_code
_entity_poly.pdbx_strand_id
1 'polypeptide(L)'
;MGSDIFLVLRFWGTLFLVGAVAYPITKRLFSSWYDGGYLFTKAVGMVLVTYLVYVAAMLHLVPFTFNSIVGALGIVFVVGIVLQLVIPPGDGIRIKGIPKKKIPAFLVIVLEELFFFAAFLLWSWVKGHEPSIHGLEKFMDFGFTRSILDSSYFPPPDMWYTGFSINYYYFGHTVMAVLTKLSDISLSYTFNLMLAAIFAFTLTMSFSIGFQLVSRVPDLRRRVKVFAGLLTAFLVTFAGNLQTIYAFTKGYTGENPPPFWTLLWPITQLGQIGEGLNRYWYANATRFIPFTIHEFPSYSFVVSDVHGHVLSLPFVLLALAFLIQIFGSKSEEETAQNASVALQLEWLTLFSYVFYGFLAGVLLMTNALDGPIYLGIFFLAYVICGSREWRNWIMTGLVVGVTAIVTCLPFLFHFRSFVSGIAVNCPLAFIANSSAGWRIGPILFEGVEKCQRSPLWMFLLLWGFFLFCGGYLTYKIYRKYKGKAEFMGSKITRKEILLLVWFVVSIVLIIFPEFFYFKDIYPAHFRSNTMFKLGYQAFIMFSIISAYTIVGAIAHRHTWKKNRVFLVILVPLLFLVSIYPIFSVRSY
;
A
#
# COMPACT_ATOMS: atom_id res chain seq x y z
N MET A 1 16.72 4.80 25.27
CA MET A 1 16.04 5.96 24.64
C MET A 1 16.52 7.33 25.12
N GLY A 2 17.17 7.49 26.28
CA GLY A 2 17.52 8.82 26.81
C GLY A 2 18.40 9.68 25.87
N SER A 3 19.48 9.13 25.32
CA SER A 3 20.32 9.79 24.31
C SER A 3 19.69 9.82 22.92
N ASP A 4 18.98 8.75 22.56
CA ASP A 4 18.53 8.52 21.18
C ASP A 4 17.23 9.25 20.83
N ILE A 5 16.50 9.75 21.84
CA ILE A 5 15.26 10.49 21.63
C ILE A 5 15.50 11.75 20.79
N PHE A 6 16.68 12.36 20.88
CA PHE A 6 17.02 13.51 20.04
C PHE A 6 17.12 13.14 18.56
N LEU A 7 17.65 11.94 18.24
CA LEU A 7 17.69 11.44 16.86
C LEU A 7 16.28 11.20 16.32
N VAL A 8 15.40 10.62 17.15
CA VAL A 8 13.98 10.39 16.83
C VAL A 8 13.28 11.74 16.58
N LEU A 9 13.44 12.71 17.48
CA LEU A 9 12.83 14.04 17.35
C LEU A 9 13.36 14.80 16.13
N ARG A 10 14.66 14.74 15.85
CA ARG A 10 15.28 15.38 14.68
C ARG A 10 14.78 14.77 13.36
N PHE A 11 14.67 13.44 13.29
CA PHE A 11 14.13 12.77 12.11
C PHE A 11 12.63 13.03 11.94
N TRP A 12 11.85 13.00 13.03
CA TRP A 12 10.44 13.40 12.99
C TRP A 12 10.27 14.86 12.54
N GLY A 13 11.09 15.79 13.05
CA GLY A 13 11.09 17.19 12.63
C GLY A 13 11.41 17.36 11.14
N THR A 14 12.31 16.52 10.60
CA THR A 14 12.60 16.46 9.17
C THR A 14 11.37 16.03 8.36
N LEU A 15 10.69 14.96 8.78
CA LEU A 15 9.45 14.50 8.16
C LEU A 15 8.33 15.56 8.28
N PHE A 16 8.22 16.23 9.42
CA PHE A 16 7.28 17.32 9.65
C PHE A 16 7.53 18.48 8.68
N LEU A 17 8.78 18.91 8.50
CA LEU A 17 9.16 19.96 7.56
C LEU A 17 8.76 19.60 6.12
N VAL A 18 9.11 18.40 5.68
CA VAL A 18 8.75 17.89 4.34
C VAL A 18 7.24 17.88 4.14
N GLY A 19 6.47 17.44 5.15
CA GLY A 19 5.01 17.47 5.11
C GLY A 19 4.43 18.89 5.13
N ALA A 20 4.95 19.78 5.97
CA ALA A 20 4.49 21.16 6.08
C ALA A 20 4.65 21.93 4.77
N VAL A 21 5.79 21.75 4.09
CA VAL A 21 6.07 22.32 2.76
C VAL A 21 5.06 21.83 1.71
N ALA A 22 4.69 20.55 1.75
CA ALA A 22 3.75 19.94 0.81
C ALA A 22 2.26 20.17 1.16
N TYR A 23 1.94 20.62 2.38
CA TYR A 23 0.56 20.78 2.84
C TYR A 23 -0.33 21.60 1.91
N PRO A 24 0.11 22.74 1.34
CA PRO A 24 -0.71 23.50 0.40
C PRO A 24 -1.11 22.68 -0.83
N ILE A 25 -0.20 21.86 -1.36
CA ILE A 25 -0.49 20.97 -2.50
C ILE A 25 -1.46 19.86 -2.07
N THR A 26 -1.16 19.18 -0.97
CA THR A 26 -1.98 18.06 -0.45
C THR A 26 -3.42 18.48 -0.18
N LYS A 27 -3.62 19.66 0.41
CA LYS A 27 -4.96 20.21 0.70
C LYS A 27 -5.81 20.39 -0.57
N ARG A 28 -5.19 20.65 -1.73
CA ARG A 28 -5.90 20.71 -3.03
C ARG A 28 -6.24 19.35 -3.57
N LEU A 29 -5.27 18.46 -3.52
CA LEU A 29 -5.44 17.08 -3.96
C LEU A 29 -6.58 16.41 -3.18
N PHE A 30 -6.64 16.60 -1.86
CA PHE A 30 -7.66 16.06 -0.95
C PHE A 30 -8.73 17.08 -0.52
N SER A 31 -9.11 17.99 -1.43
CA SER A 31 -10.09 19.06 -1.16
C SER A 31 -11.43 18.58 -0.61
N SER A 32 -11.81 17.33 -0.90
CA SER A 32 -13.09 16.74 -0.48
C SER A 32 -13.02 16.02 0.87
N TRP A 33 -11.81 15.91 1.45
CA TRP A 33 -11.55 15.18 2.68
C TRP A 33 -11.77 16.05 3.92
N TYR A 34 -12.15 15.42 5.03
CA TYR A 34 -12.52 16.13 6.25
C TYR A 34 -11.37 17.00 6.82
N ASP A 35 -10.15 16.50 6.75
CA ASP A 35 -8.90 17.08 7.24
C ASP A 35 -8.08 17.77 6.12
N GLY A 36 -8.49 17.61 4.85
CA GLY A 36 -7.68 18.03 3.70
C GLY A 36 -6.50 17.07 3.43
N GLY A 37 -6.56 15.83 3.92
CA GLY A 37 -5.55 14.81 3.70
C GLY A 37 -4.22 15.08 4.42
N TYR A 38 -4.25 15.64 5.64
CA TYR A 38 -3.04 16.07 6.34
C TYR A 38 -2.06 14.91 6.59
N LEU A 39 -2.57 13.71 6.91
CA LEU A 39 -1.75 12.51 7.08
C LEU A 39 -1.00 12.05 5.81
N PHE A 40 -1.38 12.55 4.63
CA PHE A 40 -0.72 12.26 3.35
C PHE A 40 0.35 13.28 2.97
N THR A 41 0.47 14.39 3.71
CA THR A 41 1.36 15.51 3.38
C THR A 41 2.81 15.10 3.28
N LYS A 42 3.27 14.32 4.26
CA LYS A 42 4.63 13.79 4.31
C LYS A 42 4.92 12.89 3.11
N ALA A 43 3.98 12.03 2.70
CA ALA A 43 4.14 11.20 1.50
C ALA A 43 4.20 12.03 0.22
N VAL A 44 3.32 13.02 0.06
CA VAL A 44 3.34 13.96 -1.08
C VAL A 44 4.66 14.73 -1.13
N GLY A 45 5.11 15.26 0.01
CA GLY A 45 6.38 15.98 0.11
C GLY A 45 7.59 15.11 -0.21
N MET A 46 7.64 13.89 0.34
CA MET A 46 8.71 12.92 0.06
C MET A 46 8.82 12.63 -1.44
N VAL A 47 7.70 12.38 -2.12
CA VAL A 47 7.72 12.10 -3.57
C VAL A 47 8.15 13.33 -4.36
N LEU A 48 7.53 14.50 -4.13
CA LEU A 48 7.79 15.68 -4.94
C LEU A 48 9.22 16.20 -4.77
N VAL A 49 9.70 16.32 -3.53
CA VAL A 49 11.06 16.81 -3.24
C VAL A 49 12.10 15.85 -3.79
N THR A 50 11.94 14.54 -3.53
CA THR A 50 12.89 13.53 -4.02
C THR A 50 12.91 13.49 -5.54
N TYR A 51 11.75 13.54 -6.20
CA TYR A 51 11.68 13.50 -7.65
C TYR A 51 12.35 14.72 -8.31
N LEU A 52 12.13 15.93 -7.79
CA LEU A 52 12.76 17.14 -8.31
C LEU A 52 14.29 17.06 -8.24
N VAL A 53 14.82 16.64 -7.10
CA VAL A 53 16.27 16.49 -6.90
C VAL A 53 16.82 15.35 -7.76
N TYR A 54 16.11 14.22 -7.83
CA TYR A 54 16.49 13.06 -8.63
C TYR A 54 16.62 13.42 -10.11
N VAL A 55 15.59 14.06 -10.70
CA VAL A 55 15.62 14.45 -12.12
C VAL A 55 16.67 15.52 -12.38
N ALA A 56 16.78 16.54 -11.53
CA ALA A 56 17.79 17.59 -11.70
C ALA A 56 19.21 17.03 -11.68
N ALA A 57 19.49 16.09 -10.78
CA ALA A 57 20.80 15.44 -10.67
C ALA A 57 21.02 14.34 -11.72
N MET A 58 19.97 13.72 -12.27
CA MET A 58 20.10 12.81 -13.41
C MET A 58 20.40 13.57 -14.72
N LEU A 59 19.79 14.75 -14.89
CA LEU A 59 20.04 15.66 -16.01
C LEU A 59 21.33 16.49 -15.85
N HIS A 60 22.10 16.28 -14.78
CA HIS A 60 23.32 17.02 -14.47
C HIS A 60 23.13 18.55 -14.36
N LEU A 61 21.92 19.01 -13.99
CA LEU A 61 21.61 20.43 -13.81
C LEU A 61 22.12 20.96 -12.47
N VAL A 62 21.93 20.18 -11.40
CA VAL A 62 22.34 20.52 -10.03
C VAL A 62 22.78 19.24 -9.32
N PRO A 63 23.90 19.24 -8.56
CA PRO A 63 24.34 18.04 -7.84
C PRO A 63 23.41 17.67 -6.67
N PHE A 64 23.41 16.41 -6.26
CA PHE A 64 22.67 15.88 -5.11
C PHE A 64 23.30 16.32 -3.78
N THR A 65 22.96 17.53 -3.34
CA THR A 65 23.48 18.14 -2.11
C THR A 65 22.35 18.57 -1.17
N PHE A 66 22.70 18.90 0.07
CA PHE A 66 21.76 19.47 1.04
C PHE A 66 21.04 20.72 0.47
N ASN A 67 21.80 21.62 -0.17
CA ASN A 67 21.26 22.86 -0.74
C ASN A 67 20.25 22.58 -1.86
N SER A 68 20.49 21.55 -2.67
CA SER A 68 19.57 21.13 -3.74
C SER A 68 18.25 20.60 -3.17
N ILE A 69 18.31 19.87 -2.06
CA ILE A 69 17.11 19.38 -1.35
C ILE A 69 16.32 20.55 -0.76
N VAL A 70 16.99 21.52 -0.13
CA VAL A 70 16.34 22.73 0.41
C VAL A 70 15.74 23.58 -0.71
N GLY A 71 16.41 23.72 -1.85
CA GLY A 71 15.87 24.37 -3.04
C GLY A 71 14.61 23.68 -3.55
N ALA A 72 14.60 22.35 -3.62
CA ALA A 72 13.42 21.57 -3.99
C ALA A 72 12.26 21.74 -2.99
N LEU A 73 12.53 21.80 -1.68
CA LEU A 73 11.52 22.15 -0.67
C LEU A 73 10.92 23.53 -0.94
N GLY A 74 11.76 24.53 -1.24
CA GLY A 74 11.30 25.88 -1.61
C GLY A 74 10.39 25.88 -2.83
N ILE A 75 10.77 25.16 -3.90
CA ILE A 75 9.96 25.02 -5.12
C ILE A 75 8.59 24.39 -4.80
N VAL A 76 8.58 23.28 -4.07
CA VAL A 76 7.33 22.58 -3.68
C VAL A 76 6.42 23.52 -2.88
N PHE A 77 6.97 24.28 -1.93
CA PHE A 77 6.21 25.24 -1.15
C PHE A 77 5.61 26.34 -2.03
N VAL A 78 6.43 26.98 -2.87
CA VAL A 78 6.00 28.07 -3.76
C VAL A 78 4.92 27.59 -4.73
N VAL A 79 5.12 26.45 -5.39
CA VAL A 79 4.10 25.84 -6.27
C VAL A 79 2.82 25.58 -5.49
N GLY A 80 2.92 25.08 -4.26
CA GLY A 80 1.79 24.88 -3.38
C GLY A 80 1.02 26.16 -3.07
N ILE A 81 1.70 27.26 -2.77
CA ILE A 81 1.07 28.57 -2.53
C ILE A 81 0.45 29.12 -3.81
N VAL A 82 1.12 29.04 -4.95
CA VAL A 82 0.58 29.48 -6.25
C VAL A 82 -0.69 28.70 -6.60
N LEU A 83 -0.70 27.39 -6.41
CA LEU A 83 -1.90 26.57 -6.60
C LEU A 83 -3.05 26.97 -5.67
N GLN A 84 -2.74 27.42 -4.45
CA GLN A 84 -3.76 27.94 -3.53
C GLN A 84 -4.37 29.28 -3.98
N LEU A 85 -3.59 30.12 -4.66
CA LEU A 85 -4.01 31.44 -5.15
C LEU A 85 -4.77 31.34 -6.49
N VAL A 86 -4.24 30.56 -7.44
CA VAL A 86 -4.79 30.44 -8.81
C VAL A 86 -6.11 29.69 -8.81
N ILE A 87 -6.23 28.69 -7.95
CA ILE A 87 -7.48 27.98 -7.73
C ILE A 87 -7.98 28.52 -6.39
N PRO A 88 -8.77 29.59 -6.25
CA PRO A 88 -9.27 29.98 -4.92
C PRO A 88 -10.10 28.83 -4.32
N PRO A 89 -10.10 28.64 -2.98
CA PRO A 89 -11.03 27.69 -2.36
C PRO A 89 -12.43 28.17 -2.73
N GLY A 90 -13.18 27.38 -3.51
CA GLY A 90 -14.50 27.79 -3.92
C GLY A 90 -15.36 28.03 -2.69
N ASP A 91 -15.61 29.30 -2.35
CA ASP A 91 -16.50 29.70 -1.24
C ASP A 91 -17.93 29.14 -1.42
N GLY A 92 -18.24 28.63 -2.62
CA GLY A 92 -19.48 27.96 -2.98
C GLY A 92 -19.47 26.42 -2.98
N ILE A 93 -18.33 25.72 -2.84
CA ILE A 93 -18.33 24.23 -2.81
C ILE A 93 -18.67 23.77 -1.39
N ARG A 94 -19.88 24.07 -0.93
CA ARG A 94 -20.45 23.43 0.25
C ARG A 94 -20.83 22.01 -0.14
N ILE A 95 -19.88 21.08 -0.01
CA ILE A 95 -20.19 19.65 -0.12
C ILE A 95 -21.23 19.31 0.95
N LYS A 96 -22.50 19.16 0.53
CA LYS A 96 -23.60 18.73 1.41
C LYS A 96 -23.18 17.44 2.15
N GLY A 97 -23.35 17.45 3.46
CA GLY A 97 -23.07 16.29 4.32
C GLY A 97 -21.68 16.24 4.98
N ILE A 98 -20.79 17.22 4.74
CA ILE A 98 -19.65 17.41 5.65
C ILE A 98 -20.18 18.14 6.89
N PRO A 99 -20.20 17.51 8.08
CA PRO A 99 -20.64 18.19 9.29
C PRO A 99 -19.74 19.41 9.50
N LYS A 100 -20.34 20.57 9.81
CA LYS A 100 -19.59 21.77 10.24
C LYS A 100 -18.57 21.31 11.28
N LYS A 101 -17.29 21.62 11.04
CA LYS A 101 -16.21 21.26 11.95
C LYS A 101 -16.52 21.87 13.32
N LYS A 102 -16.98 21.03 14.27
CA LYS A 102 -17.12 21.43 15.68
C LYS A 102 -15.76 21.69 16.32
N ILE A 103 -14.70 21.16 15.72
CA ILE A 103 -13.32 21.27 16.18
C ILE A 103 -12.54 22.15 15.19
N PRO A 104 -11.76 23.15 15.64
CA PRO A 104 -10.90 23.94 14.76
C PRO A 104 -9.99 23.07 13.90
N ALA A 105 -9.78 23.44 12.64
CA ALA A 105 -8.96 22.66 11.70
C ALA A 105 -7.54 22.41 12.24
N PHE A 106 -6.96 23.40 12.92
CA PHE A 106 -5.66 23.29 13.57
C PHE A 106 -5.60 22.17 14.62
N LEU A 107 -6.64 22.00 15.44
CA LEU A 107 -6.64 20.96 16.47
C LEU A 107 -6.73 19.55 15.86
N VAL A 108 -7.40 19.40 14.72
CA VAL A 108 -7.42 18.12 13.98
C VAL A 108 -6.01 17.77 13.50
N ILE A 109 -5.30 18.74 12.92
CA ILE A 109 -3.92 18.59 12.46
C ILE A 109 -2.99 18.19 13.63
N VAL A 110 -3.10 18.86 14.77
CA VAL A 110 -2.30 18.53 15.97
C VAL A 110 -2.57 17.10 16.43
N LEU A 111 -3.84 16.66 16.49
CA LEU A 111 -4.18 15.30 16.89
C LEU A 111 -3.66 14.25 15.91
N GLU A 112 -3.73 14.51 14.62
CA GLU A 112 -3.21 13.63 13.58
C GLU A 112 -1.68 13.56 13.62
N GLU A 113 -0.99 14.68 13.87
CA GLU A 113 0.45 14.71 14.05
C GLU A 113 0.88 13.95 15.31
N LEU A 114 0.17 14.13 16.43
CA LEU A 114 0.42 13.37 17.66
C LEU A 114 0.19 11.88 17.45
N PHE A 115 -0.81 11.49 16.65
CA PHE A 115 -1.05 10.09 16.32
C PHE A 115 0.09 9.51 15.46
N PHE A 116 0.55 10.26 14.44
CA PHE A 116 1.72 9.88 13.65
C PHE A 116 2.98 9.76 14.51
N PHE A 117 3.25 10.76 15.35
CA PHE A 117 4.40 10.77 16.24
C PHE A 117 4.37 9.63 17.25
N ALA A 118 3.21 9.31 17.83
CA ALA A 118 3.05 8.19 18.75
C ALA A 118 3.33 6.84 18.05
N ALA A 119 2.84 6.65 16.82
CA ALA A 119 3.12 5.45 16.04
C ALA A 119 4.60 5.33 15.67
N PHE A 120 5.22 6.45 15.28
CA PHE A 120 6.64 6.53 14.96
C PHE A 120 7.52 6.24 16.18
N LEU A 121 7.17 6.81 17.35
CA LEU A 121 7.88 6.58 18.60
C LEU A 121 7.74 5.12 19.07
N LEU A 122 6.54 4.54 18.96
CA LEU A 122 6.30 3.13 19.29
C LEU A 122 7.20 2.21 18.47
N TRP A 123 7.25 2.39 17.15
CA TRP A 123 8.07 1.50 16.31
C TRP A 123 9.56 1.79 16.43
N SER A 124 9.95 3.04 16.69
CA SER A 124 11.33 3.38 17.05
C SER A 124 11.76 2.69 18.34
N TRP A 125 10.87 2.58 19.32
CA TRP A 125 11.12 1.83 20.56
C TRP A 125 11.26 0.33 20.32
N VAL A 126 10.36 -0.27 19.51
CA VAL A 126 10.48 -1.69 19.12
C VAL A 126 11.82 -1.93 18.42
N LYS A 127 12.15 -1.13 17.41
CA LYS A 127 13.42 -1.24 16.68
C LYS A 127 14.66 -0.95 17.50
N GLY A 128 14.55 -0.18 18.58
CA GLY A 128 15.66 0.05 19.51
C GLY A 128 16.15 -1.21 20.23
N HIS A 129 15.38 -2.30 20.26
CA HIS A 129 15.80 -3.56 20.88
C HIS A 129 16.73 -4.37 19.98
N GLU A 130 16.57 -4.27 18.66
CA GLU A 130 17.41 -4.94 17.68
C GLU A 130 17.63 -4.02 16.46
N PRO A 131 18.55 -3.04 16.58
CA PRO A 131 18.82 -2.06 15.54
C PRO A 131 19.87 -2.54 14.53
N SER A 132 20.38 -3.78 14.63
CA SER A 132 21.46 -4.23 13.75
C SER A 132 21.01 -4.31 12.29
N ILE A 133 21.91 -3.89 11.40
CA ILE A 133 21.74 -3.92 9.95
C ILE A 133 22.41 -5.20 9.44
N HIS A 134 21.89 -6.33 9.92
CA HIS A 134 22.41 -7.66 9.62
C HIS A 134 21.29 -8.62 9.22
N GLY A 135 21.62 -9.52 8.29
CA GLY A 135 20.73 -10.54 7.75
C GLY A 135 19.91 -10.10 6.53
N LEU A 136 19.47 -11.09 5.76
CA LEU A 136 18.58 -10.94 4.60
C LEU A 136 19.01 -9.82 3.64
N GLU A 137 18.13 -8.88 3.34
CA GLU A 137 18.34 -7.85 2.32
C GLU A 137 18.82 -6.52 2.90
N LYS A 138 18.94 -6.40 4.24
CA LYS A 138 19.31 -5.13 4.90
C LYS A 138 20.62 -4.54 4.42
N PHE A 139 21.63 -5.40 4.23
CA PHE A 139 22.94 -4.95 3.76
C PHE A 139 22.86 -4.39 2.34
N MET A 140 22.01 -4.98 1.49
CA MET A 140 21.74 -4.48 0.15
C MET A 140 21.08 -3.10 0.19
N ASP A 141 19.99 -2.98 0.94
CA ASP A 141 19.25 -1.71 1.06
C ASP A 141 20.11 -0.59 1.65
N PHE A 142 20.94 -0.93 2.64
CA PHE A 142 21.89 0.00 3.25
C PHE A 142 22.95 0.44 2.25
N GLY A 143 23.56 -0.52 1.53
CA GLY A 143 24.60 -0.22 0.56
C GLY A 143 24.10 0.56 -0.65
N PHE A 144 22.89 0.30 -1.15
CA PHE A 144 22.25 1.11 -2.19
C PHE A 144 22.06 2.55 -1.74
N THR A 145 21.54 2.75 -0.52
CA THR A 145 21.35 4.09 0.02
C THR A 145 22.68 4.80 0.27
N ARG A 146 23.70 4.06 0.71
CA ARG A 146 25.04 4.59 0.89
C ARG A 146 25.64 5.04 -0.45
N SER A 147 25.53 4.23 -1.49
CA SER A 147 25.98 4.60 -2.84
C SER A 147 25.29 5.86 -3.36
N ILE A 148 23.97 6.00 -3.11
CA ILE A 148 23.23 7.22 -3.45
C ILE A 148 23.77 8.44 -2.66
N LEU A 149 24.04 8.29 -1.36
CA LEU A 149 24.56 9.39 -0.52
C LEU A 149 25.95 9.88 -0.96
N ASP A 150 26.80 8.96 -1.41
CA ASP A 150 28.15 9.24 -1.90
C ASP A 150 28.15 9.79 -3.34
N SER A 151 27.02 9.71 -4.05
CA SER A 151 26.87 10.22 -5.42
C SER A 151 26.51 11.70 -5.45
N SER A 152 27.12 12.45 -6.38
CA SER A 152 26.72 13.83 -6.69
C SER A 152 25.73 13.92 -7.84
N TYR A 153 25.73 12.96 -8.76
CA TYR A 153 24.81 12.89 -9.90
C TYR A 153 24.29 11.47 -10.05
N PHE A 154 23.16 11.30 -10.75
CA PHE A 154 22.52 10.01 -10.96
C PHE A 154 22.76 9.49 -12.39
N PRO A 155 22.75 8.16 -12.61
CA PRO A 155 22.47 7.10 -11.63
C PRO A 155 23.67 6.77 -10.70
N PRO A 156 23.42 6.30 -9.46
CA PRO A 156 24.48 5.96 -8.51
C PRO A 156 25.25 4.71 -8.97
N PRO A 157 26.54 4.58 -8.62
CA PRO A 157 27.33 3.40 -8.94
C PRO A 157 26.80 2.16 -8.21
N ASP A 158 26.89 1.00 -8.83
CA ASP A 158 26.53 -0.26 -8.21
C ASP A 158 27.61 -0.66 -7.19
N MET A 159 27.19 -1.03 -5.98
CA MET A 159 28.09 -1.40 -4.87
C MET A 159 28.78 -2.76 -5.08
N TRP A 160 28.26 -3.61 -5.96
CA TRP A 160 28.83 -4.92 -6.29
C TRP A 160 29.38 -5.00 -7.71
N TYR A 161 28.81 -4.25 -8.65
CA TYR A 161 29.18 -4.32 -10.06
C TYR A 161 29.95 -3.07 -10.52
N THR A 162 31.23 -3.03 -10.13
CA THR A 162 32.15 -1.92 -10.41
C THR A 162 32.12 -1.49 -11.88
N GLY A 163 32.02 -0.19 -12.12
CA GLY A 163 31.94 0.40 -13.46
C GLY A 163 30.52 0.51 -14.02
N PHE A 164 29.52 -0.05 -13.34
CA PHE A 164 28.10 0.06 -13.70
C PHE A 164 27.32 0.80 -12.61
N SER A 165 26.11 1.24 -12.96
CA SER A 165 25.16 1.86 -12.03
C SER A 165 24.20 0.82 -11.44
N ILE A 166 23.58 1.15 -10.30
CA ILE A 166 22.58 0.29 -9.65
C ILE A 166 21.46 -0.06 -10.65
N ASN A 167 21.30 -1.34 -10.96
CA ASN A 167 20.23 -1.84 -11.83
C ASN A 167 19.06 -2.39 -11.02
N TYR A 168 18.38 -1.52 -10.29
CA TYR A 168 17.29 -1.87 -9.37
C TYR A 168 16.25 -0.75 -9.26
N TYR A 169 15.05 -1.02 -8.74
CA TYR A 169 14.04 0.02 -8.46
C TYR A 169 14.39 0.84 -7.19
N TYR A 170 15.43 1.67 -7.26
CA TYR A 170 16.03 2.33 -6.11
C TYR A 170 15.41 3.68 -5.71
N PHE A 171 14.24 4.08 -6.27
CA PHE A 171 13.67 5.40 -5.94
C PHE A 171 13.28 5.51 -4.46
N GLY A 172 12.79 4.43 -3.85
CA GLY A 172 12.54 4.39 -2.41
C GLY A 172 13.81 4.61 -1.58
N HIS A 173 14.93 4.00 -1.97
CA HIS A 173 16.24 4.23 -1.34
C HIS A 173 16.69 5.68 -1.52
N THR A 174 16.35 6.30 -2.66
CA THR A 174 16.61 7.72 -2.92
C THR A 174 15.82 8.62 -1.96
N VAL A 175 14.56 8.29 -1.67
CA VAL A 175 13.76 9.00 -0.64
C VAL A 175 14.45 8.89 0.73
N MET A 176 14.94 7.70 1.10
CA MET A 176 15.69 7.53 2.35
C MET A 176 16.99 8.33 2.36
N ALA A 177 17.72 8.40 1.23
CA ALA A 177 18.93 9.21 1.11
C ALA A 177 18.65 10.72 1.24
N VAL A 178 17.56 11.21 0.63
CA VAL A 178 17.10 12.61 0.77
C VAL A 178 16.81 12.93 2.24
N LEU A 179 16.05 12.08 2.93
CA LEU A 179 15.74 12.28 4.35
C LEU A 179 16.99 12.17 5.24
N THR A 180 17.93 11.29 4.89
CA THR A 180 19.20 11.15 5.61
C THR A 180 20.05 12.41 5.47
N LYS A 181 20.22 12.91 4.24
CA LYS A 181 20.99 14.13 3.96
C LYS A 181 20.31 15.38 4.56
N LEU A 182 18.98 15.46 4.53
CA LEU A 182 18.22 16.59 5.09
C LEU A 182 18.22 16.60 6.63
N SER A 183 18.10 15.43 7.25
CA SER A 183 18.15 15.31 8.72
C SER A 183 19.55 15.47 9.28
N ASP A 184 20.59 15.21 8.46
CA ASP A 184 22.00 15.20 8.89
C ASP A 184 22.21 14.27 10.11
N ILE A 185 21.64 13.07 9.98
CA ILE A 185 21.81 11.93 10.87
C ILE A 185 22.54 10.84 10.06
N SER A 186 23.42 10.06 10.69
CA SER A 186 24.12 8.98 9.98
C SER A 186 23.15 7.90 9.48
N LEU A 187 23.50 7.28 8.35
CA LEU A 187 22.68 6.27 7.70
C LEU A 187 22.34 5.08 8.62
N SER A 188 23.23 4.72 9.54
CA SER A 188 23.01 3.65 10.53
C SER A 188 21.76 3.87 11.39
N TYR A 189 21.47 5.12 11.76
CA TYR A 189 20.26 5.46 12.50
C TYR A 189 19.08 5.70 11.57
N THR A 190 19.27 6.43 10.47
CA THR A 190 18.15 6.75 9.57
C THR A 190 17.59 5.52 8.86
N PHE A 191 18.37 4.46 8.66
CA PHE A 191 17.87 3.17 8.18
C PHE A 191 16.77 2.61 9.10
N ASN A 192 17.04 2.58 10.41
CA ASN A 192 16.09 2.12 11.42
C ASN A 192 14.90 3.10 11.60
N LEU A 193 15.17 4.40 11.60
CA LEU A 193 14.12 5.43 11.70
C LEU A 193 13.23 5.47 10.45
N MET A 194 13.76 5.18 9.27
CA MET A 194 12.98 5.10 8.04
C MET A 194 11.96 3.97 8.14
N LEU A 195 12.35 2.78 8.64
CA LEU A 195 11.42 1.69 8.88
C LEU A 195 10.30 2.09 9.87
N ALA A 196 10.65 2.76 10.97
CA ALA A 196 9.68 3.27 11.92
C ALA A 196 8.74 4.32 11.30
N ALA A 197 9.25 5.16 10.39
CA ALA A 197 8.45 6.12 9.65
C ALA A 197 7.48 5.42 8.69
N ILE A 198 7.92 4.40 7.95
CA ILE A 198 7.06 3.60 7.06
C ILE A 198 5.94 2.91 7.86
N PHE A 199 6.26 2.36 9.03
CA PHE A 199 5.25 1.82 9.94
C PHE A 199 4.22 2.88 10.33
N ALA A 200 4.67 4.07 10.75
CA ALA A 200 3.80 5.17 11.13
C ALA A 200 2.94 5.68 9.95
N PHE A 201 3.50 5.76 8.74
CA PHE A 201 2.75 6.07 7.52
C PHE A 201 1.67 5.03 7.27
N THR A 202 2.04 3.76 7.32
CA THR A 202 1.12 2.65 7.05
C THR A 202 -0.06 2.67 8.02
N LEU A 203 0.20 2.86 9.31
CA LEU A 203 -0.84 2.93 10.33
C LEU A 203 -1.75 4.15 10.14
N THR A 204 -1.17 5.35 10.05
CA THR A 204 -1.96 6.59 10.06
C THR A 204 -2.66 6.88 8.73
N MET A 205 -2.03 6.60 7.59
CA MET A 205 -2.67 6.77 6.28
C MET A 205 -3.81 5.76 6.09
N SER A 206 -3.64 4.52 6.56
CA SER A 206 -4.72 3.53 6.59
C SER A 206 -5.88 3.94 7.50
N PHE A 207 -5.58 4.56 8.65
CA PHE A 207 -6.61 5.17 9.51
C PHE A 207 -7.42 6.22 8.75
N SER A 208 -6.74 7.13 8.05
CA SER A 208 -7.40 8.19 7.29
C SER A 208 -8.28 7.61 6.18
N ILE A 209 -7.79 6.61 5.43
CA ILE A 209 -8.57 5.88 4.42
C ILE A 209 -9.83 5.26 5.03
N GLY A 210 -9.70 4.49 6.11
CA GLY A 210 -10.82 3.83 6.77
C GLY A 210 -11.87 4.80 7.30
N PHE A 211 -11.44 5.88 7.93
CA PHE A 211 -12.32 6.95 8.39
C PHE A 211 -13.06 7.59 7.21
N GLN A 212 -12.34 7.85 6.11
CA GLN A 212 -12.87 8.55 4.96
C GLN A 212 -13.80 7.73 4.09
N LEU A 213 -13.67 6.40 4.06
CA LEU A 213 -14.64 5.54 3.43
C LEU A 213 -16.04 5.71 4.04
N VAL A 214 -16.12 5.84 5.37
CA VAL A 214 -17.39 5.93 6.12
C VAL A 214 -17.80 7.36 6.52
N SER A 215 -16.97 8.36 6.23
CA SER A 215 -17.17 9.73 6.73
C SER A 215 -18.47 10.40 6.26
N ARG A 216 -18.93 10.05 5.05
CA ARG A 216 -20.16 10.55 4.42
C ARG A 216 -21.37 9.63 4.58
N VAL A 217 -21.26 8.56 5.38
CA VAL A 217 -22.42 7.71 5.69
C VAL A 217 -23.36 8.50 6.61
N PRO A 218 -24.63 8.74 6.22
CA PRO A 218 -25.61 9.43 7.04
C PRO A 218 -25.81 8.75 8.40
N ASP A 219 -26.07 9.52 9.44
CA ASP A 219 -26.41 9.05 10.80
C ASP A 219 -25.38 8.13 11.48
N LEU A 220 -24.21 7.95 10.89
CA LEU A 220 -23.15 7.15 11.48
C LEU A 220 -22.44 7.93 12.59
N ARG A 221 -22.49 7.38 13.81
CA ARG A 221 -21.87 7.99 15.00
C ARG A 221 -20.36 8.17 14.79
N ARG A 222 -19.81 9.29 15.28
CA ARG A 222 -18.37 9.59 15.18
C ARG A 222 -17.48 8.47 15.73
N ARG A 223 -17.87 7.83 16.84
CA ARG A 223 -17.13 6.69 17.42
C ARG A 223 -17.00 5.52 16.45
N VAL A 224 -18.02 5.25 15.63
CA VAL A 224 -17.97 4.19 14.61
C VAL A 224 -17.07 4.59 13.45
N LYS A 225 -17.05 5.86 13.06
CA LYS A 225 -16.11 6.38 12.03
C LYS A 225 -14.66 6.27 12.48
N VAL A 226 -14.37 6.63 13.73
CA VAL A 226 -13.04 6.45 14.34
C VAL A 226 -12.68 4.97 14.42
N PHE A 227 -13.61 4.11 14.85
CA PHE A 227 -13.40 2.66 14.86
C PHE A 227 -13.10 2.11 13.47
N ALA A 228 -13.76 2.61 12.42
CA ALA A 228 -13.48 2.21 11.04
C ALA A 228 -12.05 2.55 10.62
N GLY A 229 -11.58 3.75 10.97
CA GLY A 229 -10.18 4.14 10.79
C GLY A 229 -9.24 3.22 11.56
N LEU A 230 -9.47 3.02 12.86
CA LEU A 230 -8.61 2.19 13.71
C LEU A 230 -8.56 0.73 13.26
N LEU A 231 -9.70 0.15 12.86
CA LEU A 231 -9.76 -1.21 12.33
C LEU A 231 -9.01 -1.34 11.01
N THR A 232 -9.13 -0.33 10.12
CA THR A 232 -8.39 -0.31 8.86
C THR A 232 -6.89 -0.21 9.11
N ALA A 233 -6.47 0.69 10.00
CA ALA A 233 -5.08 0.84 10.43
C ALA A 233 -4.52 -0.48 10.99
N PHE A 234 -5.28 -1.13 11.87
CA PHE A 234 -4.89 -2.41 12.46
C PHE A 234 -4.77 -3.52 11.40
N LEU A 235 -5.77 -3.71 10.54
CA LEU A 235 -5.75 -4.79 9.55
C LEU A 235 -4.68 -4.60 8.47
N VAL A 236 -4.37 -3.37 8.06
CA VAL A 236 -3.31 -3.13 7.08
C VAL A 236 -1.93 -3.29 7.73
N THR A 237 -1.74 -2.81 8.96
CA THR A 237 -0.40 -2.71 9.59
C THR A 237 -0.01 -3.97 10.35
N PHE A 238 -0.95 -4.60 11.06
CA PHE A 238 -0.68 -5.62 12.07
C PHE A 238 -1.29 -6.98 11.76
N ALA A 239 -2.40 -7.06 11.02
CA ALA A 239 -2.99 -8.37 10.78
C ALA A 239 -2.05 -9.27 9.96
N GLY A 240 -2.12 -10.57 10.25
CA GLY A 240 -1.54 -11.62 9.42
C GLY A 240 -2.61 -12.37 8.63
N ASN A 241 -2.35 -13.64 8.37
CA ASN A 241 -3.30 -14.55 7.74
C ASN A 241 -3.77 -15.65 8.72
N LEU A 242 -4.61 -16.59 8.26
CA LEU A 242 -5.17 -17.63 9.13
C LEU A 242 -4.17 -18.75 9.46
N GLN A 243 -2.93 -18.69 8.95
CA GLN A 243 -1.89 -19.68 9.26
C GLN A 243 -1.54 -19.70 10.76
N THR A 244 -1.84 -18.63 11.50
CA THR A 244 -1.77 -18.60 12.97
C THR A 244 -2.61 -19.70 13.65
N ILE A 245 -3.53 -20.36 12.94
CA ILE A 245 -4.22 -21.55 13.43
C ILE A 245 -3.25 -22.66 13.89
N TYR A 246 -2.07 -22.76 13.27
CA TYR A 246 -1.04 -23.72 13.66
C TYR A 246 -0.46 -23.47 15.05
N ALA A 247 -0.62 -22.27 15.62
CA ALA A 247 -0.24 -22.00 17.00
C ALA A 247 -1.12 -22.75 18.02
N PHE A 248 -2.28 -23.27 17.59
CA PHE A 248 -3.18 -24.07 18.42
C PHE A 248 -3.15 -25.57 18.09
N THR A 249 -2.19 -26.01 17.29
CA THR A 249 -2.00 -27.43 16.93
C THR A 249 -0.73 -27.97 17.56
N LYS A 250 -0.39 -29.24 17.27
CA LYS A 250 0.92 -29.81 17.57
C LYS A 250 2.07 -29.09 16.84
N GLY A 251 1.78 -28.15 15.93
CA GLY A 251 2.78 -27.46 15.12
C GLY A 251 3.44 -28.38 14.10
N TYR A 252 4.25 -27.80 13.23
CA TYR A 252 5.02 -28.52 12.23
C TYR A 252 6.40 -27.89 12.09
N THR A 253 7.32 -28.66 11.54
CA THR A 253 8.67 -28.23 11.16
C THR A 253 8.91 -28.56 9.69
N GLY A 254 9.77 -27.80 9.03
CA GLY A 254 10.11 -27.99 7.62
C GLY A 254 9.19 -27.25 6.64
N GLU A 255 9.54 -27.34 5.36
CA GLU A 255 8.99 -26.54 4.26
C GLU A 255 7.69 -27.09 3.65
N ASN A 256 7.28 -28.30 4.07
CA ASN A 256 6.08 -28.97 3.57
C ASN A 256 5.01 -29.08 4.67
N PRO A 257 4.18 -28.04 4.87
CA PRO A 257 3.21 -28.03 5.94
C PRO A 257 2.11 -29.08 5.73
N PRO A 258 1.88 -30.00 6.69
CA PRO A 258 0.74 -30.89 6.64
C PRO A 258 -0.55 -30.12 6.98
N PRO A 259 -1.74 -30.58 6.55
CA PRO A 259 -2.97 -29.89 6.86
C PRO A 259 -3.24 -29.76 8.36
N PHE A 260 -3.64 -28.58 8.83
CA PHE A 260 -3.75 -28.31 10.28
C PHE A 260 -4.68 -29.28 11.02
N TRP A 261 -5.70 -29.83 10.35
CA TRP A 261 -6.64 -30.79 10.94
C TRP A 261 -6.02 -32.14 11.28
N THR A 262 -4.87 -32.50 10.69
CA THR A 262 -4.12 -33.71 11.06
C THR A 262 -3.23 -33.50 12.28
N LEU A 263 -3.03 -32.24 12.69
CA LEU A 263 -2.17 -31.85 13.80
C LEU A 263 -2.95 -31.46 15.06
N LEU A 264 -4.28 -31.64 15.07
CA LEU A 264 -5.10 -31.27 16.21
C LEU A 264 -4.72 -32.06 17.46
N TRP A 265 -4.81 -31.40 18.62
CA TRP A 265 -4.66 -32.06 19.90
C TRP A 265 -5.86 -32.98 20.15
N PRO A 266 -5.64 -34.24 20.56
CA PRO A 266 -6.68 -35.05 21.15
C PRO A 266 -7.32 -34.32 22.34
N ILE A 267 -8.60 -34.58 22.62
CA ILE A 267 -9.33 -33.95 23.73
C ILE A 267 -8.61 -34.15 25.07
N THR A 268 -7.94 -35.29 25.25
CA THR A 268 -7.15 -35.64 26.44
C THR A 268 -5.87 -34.83 26.61
N GLN A 269 -5.41 -34.12 25.57
CA GLN A 269 -4.14 -33.38 25.53
C GLN A 269 -4.34 -31.87 25.33
N LEU A 270 -5.57 -31.35 25.48
CA LEU A 270 -5.84 -29.91 25.30
C LEU A 270 -5.05 -29.00 26.26
N GLY A 271 -4.57 -29.51 27.39
CA GLY A 271 -3.66 -28.79 28.28
C GLY A 271 -2.31 -28.42 27.64
N GLN A 272 -1.93 -29.05 26.54
CA GLN A 272 -0.64 -28.85 25.84
C GLN A 272 -0.70 -27.76 24.76
N ILE A 273 -1.80 -27.02 24.61
CA ILE A 273 -1.92 -25.90 23.65
C ILE A 273 -0.81 -24.86 23.84
N GLY A 274 -0.34 -24.65 25.07
CA GLY A 274 0.79 -23.76 25.36
C GLY A 274 2.08 -24.15 24.63
N GLU A 275 2.32 -25.44 24.40
CA GLU A 275 3.47 -25.91 23.62
C GLU A 275 3.34 -25.54 22.14
N GLY A 276 2.12 -25.62 21.58
CA GLY A 276 1.83 -25.20 20.21
C GLY A 276 2.09 -23.70 20.00
N LEU A 277 1.68 -22.88 20.97
CA LEU A 277 1.92 -21.43 20.95
C LEU A 277 3.42 -21.12 20.94
N ASN A 278 4.21 -21.84 21.73
CA ASN A 278 5.66 -21.66 21.79
C ASN A 278 6.39 -22.20 20.55
N ARG A 279 5.85 -23.23 19.90
CA ARG A 279 6.43 -23.85 18.70
C ARG A 279 6.15 -23.05 17.43
N TYR A 280 5.12 -22.20 17.43
CA TYR A 280 4.73 -21.44 16.25
C TYR A 280 5.82 -20.43 15.84
N TRP A 281 6.30 -20.56 14.61
CA TRP A 281 7.25 -19.63 14.02
C TRP A 281 6.57 -18.69 13.02
N TYR A 282 6.60 -17.39 13.31
CA TYR A 282 5.85 -16.37 12.56
C TYR A 282 6.24 -16.28 11.08
N ALA A 283 7.50 -16.59 10.72
CA ALA A 283 7.96 -16.53 9.34
C ALA A 283 7.29 -17.61 8.46
N ASN A 284 6.86 -18.73 9.05
CA ASN A 284 6.14 -19.79 8.34
C ASN A 284 4.86 -19.28 7.68
N ALA A 285 4.25 -18.22 8.20
CA ALA A 285 3.06 -17.59 7.61
C ALA A 285 3.32 -16.94 6.24
N THR A 286 4.58 -16.73 5.86
CA THR A 286 4.98 -16.08 4.61
C THR A 286 5.62 -17.01 3.59
N ARG A 287 5.89 -18.26 4.00
CA ARG A 287 6.47 -19.36 3.19
C ARG A 287 5.64 -20.64 3.32
N PHE A 288 4.34 -20.47 3.56
CA PHE A 288 3.38 -21.53 3.79
C PHE A 288 3.07 -22.40 2.56
N ILE A 289 2.84 -21.79 1.39
CA ILE A 289 2.73 -22.52 0.13
C ILE A 289 4.14 -22.85 -0.35
N PRO A 290 4.50 -24.14 -0.57
CA PRO A 290 5.84 -24.53 -0.98
C PRO A 290 6.34 -23.78 -2.20
N PHE A 291 7.64 -23.43 -2.18
CA PHE A 291 8.34 -22.68 -3.22
C PHE A 291 7.83 -21.25 -3.50
N THR A 292 6.99 -20.67 -2.63
CA THR A 292 6.44 -19.32 -2.82
C THR A 292 6.65 -18.40 -1.62
N ILE A 293 6.49 -17.10 -1.88
CA ILE A 293 6.60 -15.99 -0.93
C ILE A 293 5.25 -15.25 -0.92
N HIS A 294 4.71 -14.97 0.26
CA HIS A 294 3.43 -14.26 0.46
C HIS A 294 3.49 -13.41 1.73
N GLU A 295 4.43 -12.48 1.73
CA GLU A 295 4.59 -11.52 2.81
C GLU A 295 3.45 -10.50 2.84
N PHE A 296 3.34 -9.84 3.98
CA PHE A 296 2.37 -8.79 4.26
C PHE A 296 3.00 -7.78 5.24
N PRO A 297 2.44 -6.57 5.38
CA PRO A 297 3.12 -5.47 6.06
C PRO A 297 3.65 -5.80 7.46
N SER A 298 2.86 -6.49 8.30
CA SER A 298 3.29 -6.86 9.66
C SER A 298 4.55 -7.73 9.68
N TYR A 299 4.76 -8.60 8.68
CA TYR A 299 6.00 -9.38 8.57
C TYR A 299 7.18 -8.49 8.18
N SER A 300 6.99 -7.63 7.16
CA SER A 300 8.05 -6.75 6.66
C SER A 300 8.57 -5.79 7.74
N PHE A 301 7.69 -5.27 8.61
CA PHE A 301 8.11 -4.40 9.72
C PHE A 301 8.94 -5.13 10.78
N VAL A 302 8.73 -6.43 10.97
CA VAL A 302 9.51 -7.25 11.90
C VAL A 302 10.83 -7.67 11.29
N VAL A 303 10.81 -8.16 10.05
CA VAL A 303 12.04 -8.50 9.31
C VAL A 303 12.99 -7.31 9.22
N SER A 304 12.42 -6.10 9.08
CA SER A 304 13.15 -4.83 9.10
C SER A 304 14.00 -4.54 7.88
N ASP A 305 13.64 -5.08 6.73
CA ASP A 305 14.29 -4.76 5.46
C ASP A 305 13.56 -3.56 4.87
N VAL A 306 14.28 -2.46 4.61
CA VAL A 306 13.71 -1.29 3.91
C VAL A 306 13.75 -1.54 2.40
N HIS A 307 13.21 -2.68 2.00
CA HIS A 307 13.17 -3.12 0.62
C HIS A 307 12.15 -2.32 -0.18
N GLY A 308 12.21 -2.39 -1.52
CA GLY A 308 11.37 -1.58 -2.41
C GLY A 308 9.86 -1.68 -2.14
N HIS A 309 9.31 -2.86 -1.81
CA HIS A 309 7.88 -2.99 -1.48
C HIS A 309 7.51 -2.31 -0.16
N VAL A 310 8.40 -2.32 0.82
CA VAL A 310 8.22 -1.65 2.12
C VAL A 310 8.31 -0.14 1.94
N LEU A 311 9.34 0.34 1.22
CA LEU A 311 9.51 1.75 0.87
C LEU A 311 8.35 2.29 0.01
N SER A 312 7.67 1.42 -0.75
CA SER A 312 6.51 1.76 -1.58
C SER A 312 5.22 1.99 -0.76
N LEU A 313 5.11 1.46 0.46
CA LEU A 313 3.87 1.50 1.28
C LEU A 313 3.23 2.90 1.41
N PRO A 314 3.99 3.99 1.72
CA PRO A 314 3.40 5.33 1.79
C PRO A 314 2.84 5.81 0.45
N PHE A 315 3.44 5.40 -0.66
CA PHE A 315 3.03 5.81 -2.02
C PHE A 315 1.86 4.98 -2.53
N VAL A 316 1.83 3.69 -2.18
CA VAL A 316 0.70 2.79 -2.40
C VAL A 316 -0.56 3.30 -1.70
N LEU A 317 -0.45 3.63 -0.40
CA LEU A 317 -1.58 4.15 0.37
C LEU A 317 -2.00 5.54 -0.13
N LEU A 318 -1.05 6.36 -0.57
CA LEU A 318 -1.35 7.63 -1.25
C LEU A 318 -2.16 7.38 -2.53
N ALA A 319 -1.77 6.42 -3.37
CA ALA A 319 -2.49 6.09 -4.61
C ALA A 319 -3.92 5.60 -4.33
N LEU A 320 -4.09 4.70 -3.37
CA LEU A 320 -5.42 4.21 -2.95
C LEU A 320 -6.30 5.34 -2.41
N ALA A 321 -5.75 6.22 -1.57
CA ALA A 321 -6.47 7.40 -1.06
C ALA A 321 -6.89 8.35 -2.20
N PHE A 322 -6.02 8.53 -3.20
CA PHE A 322 -6.32 9.31 -4.39
C PHE A 322 -7.44 8.72 -5.23
N LEU A 323 -7.47 7.40 -5.41
CA LEU A 323 -8.57 6.74 -6.11
C LEU A 323 -9.91 6.97 -5.38
N ILE A 324 -9.91 6.95 -4.04
CA ILE A 324 -11.10 7.30 -3.24
C ILE A 324 -11.46 8.78 -3.44
N GLN A 325 -10.48 9.68 -3.49
CA GLN A 325 -10.71 11.10 -3.73
C GLN A 325 -11.31 11.36 -5.12
N ILE A 326 -10.74 10.78 -6.17
CA ILE A 326 -11.15 10.95 -7.57
C ILE A 326 -12.51 10.28 -7.84
N PHE A 327 -12.69 9.03 -7.43
CA PHE A 327 -13.86 8.22 -7.81
C PHE A 327 -14.89 8.08 -6.70
N GLY A 328 -14.46 8.12 -5.44
CA GLY A 328 -15.34 8.03 -4.27
C GLY A 328 -16.05 9.34 -3.94
N SER A 329 -15.68 10.45 -4.58
CA SER A 329 -16.32 11.76 -4.44
C SER A 329 -16.77 12.31 -5.80
N LYS A 330 -18.02 12.05 -6.18
CA LYS A 330 -18.77 13.06 -6.95
C LYS A 330 -19.85 13.58 -6.03
N SER A 331 -19.81 14.90 -5.81
CA SER A 331 -21.02 15.63 -5.45
C SER A 331 -22.10 15.19 -6.43
N GLU A 332 -23.29 14.84 -5.94
CA GLU A 332 -24.49 14.97 -6.77
C GLU A 332 -24.37 16.29 -7.52
N GLU A 333 -24.65 16.27 -8.81
CA GLU A 333 -24.72 17.42 -9.71
C GLU A 333 -25.23 18.67 -8.98
N GLU A 334 -24.30 19.43 -8.38
CA GLU A 334 -24.44 20.87 -8.33
C GLU A 334 -23.95 21.27 -9.69
N THR A 335 -24.89 21.26 -10.64
CA THR A 335 -24.76 21.93 -11.93
C THR A 335 -24.11 23.26 -11.61
N ALA A 336 -22.84 23.41 -11.97
CA ALA A 336 -22.16 24.67 -11.80
C ALA A 336 -22.91 25.67 -12.68
N GLN A 337 -23.88 26.38 -12.10
CA GLN A 337 -24.63 27.44 -12.78
C GLN A 337 -23.66 28.54 -13.25
N ASN A 338 -22.47 28.59 -12.65
CA ASN A 338 -21.38 29.50 -12.98
C ASN A 338 -20.28 28.78 -13.78
N ALA A 339 -20.02 29.26 -15.01
CA ALA A 339 -18.98 28.75 -15.89
C ALA A 339 -17.57 28.77 -15.25
N SER A 340 -17.28 29.74 -14.39
CA SER A 340 -16.00 29.83 -13.67
C SER A 340 -15.79 28.66 -12.68
N VAL A 341 -16.84 28.19 -12.03
CA VAL A 341 -16.79 27.05 -11.09
C VAL A 341 -16.64 25.74 -11.87
N ALA A 342 -17.29 25.61 -13.02
CA ALA A 342 -17.13 24.45 -13.91
C ALA A 342 -15.68 24.31 -14.39
N LEU A 343 -15.09 25.41 -14.88
CA LEU A 343 -13.70 25.45 -15.34
C LEU A 343 -12.72 25.09 -14.20
N GLN A 344 -12.95 25.59 -12.99
CA GLN A 344 -12.12 25.24 -11.82
C GLN A 344 -12.17 23.74 -11.49
N LEU A 345 -13.35 23.12 -11.58
CA LEU A 345 -13.52 21.68 -11.36
C LEU A 345 -12.81 20.85 -12.42
N GLU A 346 -12.81 21.29 -13.67
CA GLU A 346 -12.07 20.65 -14.76
C GLU A 346 -10.56 20.70 -14.53
N TRP A 347 -10.01 21.87 -14.17
CA TRP A 347 -8.60 22.02 -13.82
C TRP A 347 -8.18 21.15 -12.64
N LEU A 348 -8.99 21.09 -11.57
CA LEU A 348 -8.73 20.23 -10.42
C LEU A 348 -8.78 18.74 -10.77
N THR A 349 -9.66 18.36 -11.69
CA THR A 349 -9.79 16.99 -12.18
C THR A 349 -8.58 16.60 -13.02
N LEU A 350 -8.18 17.46 -13.96
CA LEU A 350 -6.97 17.27 -14.77
C LEU A 350 -5.72 17.20 -13.88
N PHE A 351 -5.59 18.12 -12.92
CA PHE A 351 -4.48 18.12 -11.96
C PHE A 351 -4.43 16.81 -11.16
N SER A 352 -5.58 16.29 -10.73
CA SER A 352 -5.66 15.00 -10.06
C SER A 352 -5.20 13.84 -10.94
N TYR A 353 -5.54 13.86 -12.24
CA TYR A 353 -5.10 12.82 -13.19
C TYR A 353 -3.60 12.89 -13.48
N VAL A 354 -3.06 14.10 -13.69
CA VAL A 354 -1.62 14.31 -13.88
C VAL A 354 -0.87 13.86 -12.63
N PHE A 355 -1.30 14.27 -11.43
CA PHE A 355 -0.67 13.85 -10.19
C PHE A 355 -0.73 12.33 -9.98
N TYR A 356 -1.84 11.69 -10.36
CA TYR A 356 -1.96 10.23 -10.27
C TYR A 356 -1.03 9.52 -11.26
N GLY A 357 -0.92 10.01 -12.50
CA GLY A 357 0.04 9.48 -13.49
C GLY A 357 1.48 9.63 -12.99
N PHE A 358 1.82 10.79 -12.43
CA PHE A 358 3.11 11.02 -11.77
C PHE A 358 3.36 10.00 -10.64
N LEU A 359 2.41 9.81 -9.74
CA LEU A 359 2.53 8.84 -8.65
C LEU A 359 2.69 7.40 -9.16
N ALA A 360 2.01 7.03 -10.25
CA ALA A 360 2.15 5.72 -10.87
C ALA A 360 3.55 5.48 -11.47
N GLY A 361 4.16 6.51 -12.07
CA GLY A 361 5.55 6.46 -12.51
C GLY A 361 6.53 6.27 -11.34
N VAL A 362 6.30 6.99 -10.23
CA VAL A 362 7.08 6.84 -8.97
C VAL A 362 6.94 5.44 -8.38
N LEU A 363 5.73 4.87 -8.37
CA LEU A 363 5.50 3.50 -7.91
C LEU A 363 6.31 2.50 -8.72
N LEU A 364 6.38 2.64 -10.05
CA LEU A 364 7.22 1.80 -10.90
C LEU A 364 8.71 1.90 -10.52
N MET A 365 9.21 3.11 -10.26
CA MET A 365 10.62 3.31 -9.89
C MET A 365 10.95 2.86 -8.46
N THR A 366 9.93 2.67 -7.61
CA THR A 366 10.08 2.25 -6.21
C THR A 366 9.89 0.74 -6.04
N ASN A 367 8.97 0.15 -6.80
CA ASN A 367 8.72 -1.27 -6.88
C ASN A 367 8.02 -1.59 -8.22
N ALA A 368 8.74 -2.19 -9.15
CA ALA A 368 8.40 -2.22 -10.58
C ALA A 368 6.96 -2.67 -10.93
N LEU A 369 6.38 -3.62 -10.19
CA LEU A 369 5.02 -4.11 -10.47
C LEU A 369 3.91 -3.22 -9.91
N ASP A 370 4.21 -2.34 -8.94
CA ASP A 370 3.22 -1.46 -8.33
C ASP A 370 2.66 -0.47 -9.37
N GLY A 371 3.53 0.12 -10.21
CA GLY A 371 3.11 1.03 -11.27
C GLY A 371 2.00 0.44 -12.17
N PRO A 372 2.24 -0.68 -12.86
CA PRO A 372 1.24 -1.35 -13.68
C PRO A 372 -0.04 -1.75 -12.90
N ILE A 373 0.08 -2.23 -11.66
CA ILE A 373 -1.08 -2.60 -10.83
C ILE A 373 -1.97 -1.37 -10.60
N TYR A 374 -1.39 -0.27 -10.13
CA TYR A 374 -2.14 0.94 -9.78
C TYR A 374 -2.63 1.72 -11.00
N LEU A 375 -1.95 1.63 -12.15
CA LEU A 375 -2.49 2.10 -13.44
C LEU A 375 -3.72 1.28 -13.87
N GLY A 376 -3.65 -0.05 -13.76
CA GLY A 376 -4.77 -0.94 -14.08
C GLY A 376 -5.98 -0.68 -13.20
N ILE A 377 -5.79 -0.50 -11.88
CA ILE A 377 -6.86 -0.16 -10.95
C ILE A 377 -7.48 1.21 -11.31
N PHE A 378 -6.65 2.21 -11.62
CA PHE A 378 -7.16 3.53 -12.03
C PHE A 378 -8.02 3.44 -13.28
N PHE A 379 -7.54 2.74 -14.32
CA PHE A 379 -8.27 2.61 -15.57
C PHE A 379 -9.59 1.87 -15.38
N LEU A 380 -9.59 0.75 -14.65
CA LEU A 380 -10.82 0.02 -14.32
C LEU A 380 -11.80 0.88 -13.52
N ALA A 381 -11.31 1.61 -12.51
CA ALA A 381 -12.13 2.54 -11.74
C ALA A 381 -12.68 3.68 -12.62
N TYR A 382 -11.90 4.19 -13.58
CA TYR A 382 -12.33 5.24 -14.49
C TYR A 382 -13.42 4.75 -15.46
N VAL A 383 -13.25 3.57 -16.04
CA VAL A 383 -14.25 2.95 -16.92
C VAL A 383 -15.58 2.71 -16.18
N ILE A 384 -15.52 2.32 -14.90
CA ILE A 384 -16.72 1.97 -14.11
C ILE A 384 -17.37 3.19 -13.46
N CYS A 385 -16.59 4.13 -12.91
CA CYS A 385 -17.07 5.25 -12.10
C CYS A 385 -16.94 6.63 -12.76
N GLY A 386 -16.15 6.73 -13.84
CA GLY A 386 -15.81 7.96 -14.54
C GLY A 386 -16.82 8.33 -15.62
N SER A 387 -16.33 8.59 -16.84
CA SER A 387 -17.17 8.90 -18.00
C SER A 387 -17.74 7.62 -18.62
N ARG A 388 -18.91 7.70 -19.26
CA ARG A 388 -19.47 6.59 -20.07
C ARG A 388 -18.98 6.61 -21.52
N GLU A 389 -18.31 7.69 -21.93
CA GLU A 389 -17.86 7.86 -23.30
C GLU A 389 -16.45 7.30 -23.48
N TRP A 390 -16.28 6.41 -24.45
CA TRP A 390 -14.99 5.75 -24.73
C TRP A 390 -13.88 6.75 -25.11
N ARG A 391 -14.21 7.88 -25.75
CA ARG A 391 -13.24 8.93 -26.09
C ARG A 391 -12.57 9.50 -24.84
N ASN A 392 -13.35 9.70 -23.77
CA ASN A 392 -12.84 10.19 -22.49
C ASN A 392 -11.95 9.15 -21.79
N TRP A 393 -12.21 7.85 -22.01
CA TRP A 393 -11.33 6.77 -21.52
C TRP A 393 -9.96 6.85 -22.17
N ILE A 394 -9.91 7.06 -23.48
CA ILE A 394 -8.65 7.21 -24.21
C ILE A 394 -7.92 8.46 -23.75
N MET A 395 -8.58 9.63 -23.73
CA MET A 395 -7.92 10.87 -23.35
C MET A 395 -7.38 10.82 -21.92
N THR A 396 -8.18 10.32 -20.97
CA THR A 396 -7.73 10.20 -19.57
C THR A 396 -6.63 9.16 -19.42
N GLY A 397 -6.76 8.02 -20.11
CA GLY A 397 -5.72 6.99 -20.16
C GLY A 397 -4.41 7.51 -20.75
N LEU A 398 -4.47 8.34 -21.79
CA LEU A 398 -3.31 9.02 -22.36
C LEU A 398 -2.69 10.01 -21.38
N VAL A 399 -3.47 10.88 -20.73
CA VAL A 399 -2.93 11.84 -19.75
C VAL A 399 -2.20 11.12 -18.62
N VAL A 400 -2.85 10.11 -18.02
CA VAL A 400 -2.27 9.37 -16.89
C VAL A 400 -1.07 8.53 -17.35
N GLY A 401 -1.20 7.82 -18.47
CA GLY A 401 -0.15 6.96 -19.02
C GLY A 401 1.09 7.73 -19.49
N VAL A 402 0.90 8.82 -20.24
CA VAL A 402 2.00 9.69 -20.68
C VAL A 402 2.68 10.32 -19.48
N THR A 403 1.93 10.82 -18.49
CA THR A 403 2.55 11.39 -17.30
C THR A 403 3.35 10.34 -16.53
N ALA A 404 2.84 9.10 -16.40
CA ALA A 404 3.57 8.01 -15.76
C ALA A 404 4.88 7.68 -16.51
N ILE A 405 4.82 7.57 -17.85
CA ILE A 405 5.98 7.30 -18.69
C ILE A 405 7.01 8.43 -18.56
N VAL A 406 6.60 9.69 -18.72
CA VAL A 406 7.51 10.85 -18.61
C VAL A 406 8.15 10.88 -17.23
N THR A 407 7.40 10.52 -16.19
CA THR A 407 7.91 10.49 -14.82
C THR A 407 9.02 9.44 -14.65
N CYS A 408 8.81 8.22 -15.14
CA CYS A 408 9.80 7.16 -14.99
C CYS A 408 10.85 7.10 -16.11
N LEU A 409 10.74 7.93 -17.14
CA LEU A 409 11.62 7.89 -18.30
C LEU A 409 13.12 8.02 -17.95
N PRO A 410 13.56 8.95 -17.07
CA PRO A 410 14.97 9.06 -16.70
C PRO A 410 15.52 7.77 -16.07
N PHE A 411 14.70 7.10 -15.26
CA PHE A 411 15.00 5.81 -14.67
C PHE A 411 15.05 4.69 -15.72
N LEU A 412 14.07 4.63 -16.61
CA LEU A 412 13.97 3.57 -17.62
C LEU A 412 15.14 3.56 -18.62
N PHE A 413 15.78 4.71 -18.86
CA PHE A 413 17.01 4.74 -19.69
C PHE A 413 18.19 3.99 -19.08
N HIS A 414 18.22 3.83 -17.75
CA HIS A 414 19.32 3.19 -17.03
C HIS A 414 18.92 1.82 -16.45
N PHE A 415 17.62 1.49 -16.45
CA PHE A 415 17.11 0.25 -15.91
C PHE A 415 17.03 -0.86 -16.97
N ARG A 416 17.63 -2.01 -16.67
CA ARG A 416 17.51 -3.24 -17.44
C ARG A 416 16.62 -4.21 -16.67
N SER A 417 15.48 -4.56 -17.28
CA SER A 417 14.56 -5.54 -16.72
C SER A 417 15.24 -6.90 -16.53
N PHE A 418 15.17 -7.44 -15.31
CA PHE A 418 15.55 -8.82 -14.99
C PHE A 418 14.42 -9.82 -15.28
N VAL A 419 13.25 -9.33 -15.71
CA VAL A 419 12.16 -10.17 -16.23
C VAL A 419 12.35 -10.37 -17.74
N SER A 420 12.41 -11.62 -18.17
CA SER A 420 12.63 -12.00 -19.58
C SER A 420 11.33 -12.27 -20.35
N GLY A 421 10.21 -12.49 -19.66
CA GLY A 421 8.89 -12.72 -20.24
C GLY A 421 7.85 -13.13 -19.20
N ILE A 422 6.66 -13.50 -19.67
CA ILE A 422 5.56 -14.03 -18.85
C ILE A 422 5.45 -15.53 -19.14
N ALA A 423 5.83 -16.37 -18.19
CA ALA A 423 5.73 -17.82 -18.32
C ALA A 423 4.34 -18.33 -17.93
N VAL A 424 3.86 -19.34 -18.65
CA VAL A 424 2.63 -20.08 -18.31
C VAL A 424 2.96 -21.14 -17.26
N ASN A 425 2.24 -21.14 -16.15
CA ASN A 425 2.37 -22.17 -15.12
C ASN A 425 1.60 -23.43 -15.53
N CYS A 426 2.25 -24.60 -15.41
CA CYS A 426 1.68 -25.90 -15.77
C CYS A 426 1.09 -25.96 -17.20
N PRO A 427 1.87 -25.65 -18.25
CA PRO A 427 1.38 -25.69 -19.63
C PRO A 427 1.06 -27.13 -20.09
N LEU A 428 0.28 -27.25 -21.16
CA LEU A 428 -0.04 -28.55 -21.78
C LEU A 428 1.24 -29.21 -22.32
N ALA A 429 1.44 -30.50 -22.04
CA ALA A 429 2.67 -31.23 -22.37
C ALA A 429 3.04 -31.18 -23.87
N PHE A 430 2.05 -31.18 -24.76
CA PHE A 430 2.28 -31.05 -26.21
C PHE A 430 2.95 -29.72 -26.59
N ILE A 431 2.63 -28.63 -25.89
CA ILE A 431 3.20 -27.29 -26.13
C ILE A 431 4.57 -27.15 -25.47
N ALA A 432 4.79 -27.83 -24.33
CA ALA A 432 6.00 -27.74 -23.55
C ALA A 432 7.15 -28.63 -24.06
N ASN A 433 6.86 -29.76 -24.72
CA ASN A 433 7.86 -30.78 -25.09
C ASN A 433 8.66 -30.51 -26.37
N SER A 434 8.42 -29.40 -27.06
CA SER A 434 9.33 -28.93 -28.10
C SER A 434 10.66 -28.50 -27.48
N SER A 435 11.77 -29.04 -27.95
CA SER A 435 13.13 -28.90 -27.41
C SER A 435 13.67 -27.46 -27.26
N ALA A 436 12.94 -26.43 -27.70
CA ALA A 436 13.32 -25.02 -27.58
C ALA A 436 12.44 -24.20 -26.62
N GLY A 437 11.34 -24.76 -26.09
CA GLY A 437 10.29 -23.99 -25.41
C GLY A 437 9.58 -23.03 -26.38
N TRP A 438 8.25 -23.12 -26.49
CA TRP A 438 7.54 -22.20 -27.39
C TRP A 438 7.49 -20.80 -26.79
N ARG A 439 7.70 -19.79 -27.63
CA ARG A 439 7.54 -18.38 -27.29
C ARG A 439 6.53 -17.75 -28.25
N ILE A 440 5.43 -17.23 -27.71
CA ILE A 440 4.44 -16.45 -28.47
C ILE A 440 4.49 -15.03 -27.93
N GLY A 441 5.27 -14.17 -28.60
CA GLY A 441 5.52 -12.81 -28.14
C GLY A 441 6.19 -12.78 -26.75
N PRO A 442 5.59 -12.12 -25.74
CA PRO A 442 6.13 -12.10 -24.39
C PRO A 442 5.84 -13.38 -23.59
N ILE A 443 4.98 -14.28 -24.10
CA ILE A 443 4.53 -15.48 -23.38
C ILE A 443 5.52 -16.64 -23.61
N LEU A 444 5.92 -17.29 -22.52
CA LEU A 444 6.87 -18.41 -22.49
C LEU A 444 6.17 -19.69 -22.03
N PHE A 445 6.41 -20.80 -22.73
CA PHE A 445 5.94 -22.12 -22.33
C PHE A 445 7.13 -22.96 -21.85
N GLU A 446 7.41 -22.92 -20.54
CA GLU A 446 8.47 -23.72 -19.93
C GLU A 446 8.02 -25.18 -19.69
N GLY A 447 8.97 -26.08 -19.40
CA GLY A 447 8.71 -27.51 -19.22
C GLY A 447 7.73 -27.83 -18.08
N VAL A 448 7.01 -28.95 -18.22
CA VAL A 448 5.96 -29.40 -17.29
C VAL A 448 6.52 -29.70 -15.90
N GLU A 449 7.80 -30.05 -15.79
CA GLU A 449 8.52 -30.27 -14.54
C GLU A 449 8.57 -29.04 -13.63
N LYS A 450 8.37 -27.84 -14.19
CA LYS A 450 8.33 -26.57 -13.44
C LYS A 450 6.93 -26.22 -12.90
N CYS A 451 5.94 -27.09 -13.11
CA CYS A 451 4.57 -26.89 -12.65
C CYS A 451 4.49 -26.81 -11.12
N GLN A 452 4.03 -25.67 -10.60
CA GLN A 452 3.83 -25.44 -9.16
C GLN A 452 2.41 -24.93 -8.92
N ARG A 453 1.60 -25.67 -8.15
CA ARG A 453 0.22 -25.29 -7.83
C ARG A 453 0.02 -25.08 -6.35
N SER A 454 -0.82 -24.13 -5.99
CA SER A 454 -1.22 -23.93 -4.60
C SER A 454 -2.33 -24.91 -4.21
N PRO A 455 -2.17 -25.72 -3.15
CA PRO A 455 -3.29 -26.46 -2.60
C PRO A 455 -4.39 -25.50 -2.13
N LEU A 456 -5.65 -25.81 -2.47
CA LEU A 456 -6.79 -24.93 -2.17
C LEU A 456 -6.90 -24.58 -0.68
N TRP A 457 -6.65 -25.56 0.20
CA TRP A 457 -6.72 -25.34 1.64
C TRP A 457 -5.62 -24.40 2.15
N MET A 458 -4.42 -24.44 1.56
CA MET A 458 -3.35 -23.49 1.91
C MET A 458 -3.71 -22.08 1.45
N PHE A 459 -4.23 -21.98 0.22
CA PHE A 459 -4.72 -20.72 -0.34
C PHE A 459 -5.85 -20.10 0.51
N LEU A 460 -6.77 -20.92 1.01
CA LEU A 460 -7.84 -20.48 1.92
C LEU A 460 -7.32 -20.07 3.30
N LEU A 461 -6.22 -20.64 3.80
CA LEU A 461 -5.60 -20.15 5.03
C LEU A 461 -4.90 -18.80 4.82
N LEU A 462 -4.31 -18.56 3.66
CA LEU A 462 -3.70 -17.27 3.35
C LEU A 462 -4.76 -16.18 3.13
N TRP A 463 -5.79 -16.47 2.33
CA TRP A 463 -6.71 -15.45 1.80
C TRP A 463 -8.15 -15.57 2.30
N GLY A 464 -8.52 -16.64 3.00
CA GLY A 464 -9.92 -16.96 3.32
C GLY A 464 -10.64 -15.92 4.16
N PHE A 465 -9.96 -15.29 5.14
CA PHE A 465 -10.53 -14.17 5.91
C PHE A 465 -10.93 -13.00 5.01
N PHE A 466 -10.07 -12.65 4.06
CA PHE A 466 -10.27 -11.55 3.13
C PHE A 466 -11.35 -11.86 2.10
N LEU A 467 -11.33 -13.07 1.52
CA LEU A 467 -12.35 -13.55 0.60
C LEU A 467 -13.72 -13.62 1.27
N PHE A 468 -13.78 -14.04 2.53
CA PHE A 468 -15.02 -14.07 3.31
C PHE A 468 -15.61 -12.66 3.49
N CYS A 469 -14.78 -11.69 3.87
CA CYS A 469 -15.23 -10.32 4.04
C CYS A 469 -15.65 -9.68 2.69
N GLY A 470 -14.83 -9.77 1.65
CA GLY A 470 -15.17 -9.20 0.34
C GLY A 470 -16.34 -9.90 -0.35
N GLY A 471 -16.50 -11.21 -0.16
CA GLY A 471 -17.69 -11.94 -0.59
C GLY A 471 -18.96 -11.45 0.13
N TYR A 472 -18.88 -11.18 1.43
CA TYR A 472 -19.99 -10.61 2.19
C TYR A 472 -20.32 -9.19 1.73
N LEU A 473 -19.33 -8.35 1.45
CA LEU A 473 -19.53 -7.02 0.85
C LEU A 473 -20.29 -7.12 -0.47
N THR A 474 -19.84 -8.01 -1.37
CA THR A 474 -20.45 -8.25 -2.67
C THR A 474 -21.91 -8.70 -2.51
N TYR A 475 -22.19 -9.62 -1.60
CA TYR A 475 -23.54 -10.06 -1.27
C TYR A 475 -24.42 -8.91 -0.77
N LYS A 476 -23.90 -8.05 0.11
CA LYS A 476 -24.66 -6.91 0.66
C LYS A 476 -24.97 -5.86 -0.41
N ILE A 477 -24.02 -5.56 -1.28
CA ILE A 477 -24.22 -4.67 -2.43
C ILE A 477 -25.23 -5.26 -3.42
N TYR A 478 -25.16 -6.57 -3.70
CA TYR A 478 -26.17 -7.25 -4.53
C TYR A 478 -27.57 -7.18 -3.92
N ARG A 479 -27.71 -7.35 -2.61
CA ARG A 479 -29.01 -7.20 -1.94
C ARG A 479 -29.51 -5.75 -1.95
N LYS A 480 -28.62 -4.78 -1.90
CA LYS A 480 -28.92 -3.35 -2.04
C LYS A 480 -29.45 -3.05 -3.45
N TYR A 481 -28.81 -3.60 -4.48
CA TYR A 481 -29.28 -3.54 -5.87
C TYR A 481 -30.71 -4.09 -6.02
N LYS A 482 -31.03 -5.20 -5.32
CA LYS A 482 -32.40 -5.75 -5.27
C LYS A 482 -33.39 -5.00 -4.36
N GLY A 483 -32.98 -3.92 -3.70
CA GLY A 483 -33.81 -3.18 -2.73
C GLY A 483 -34.12 -3.96 -1.43
N LYS A 484 -33.36 -5.02 -1.12
CA LYS A 484 -33.65 -5.99 -0.05
C LYS A 484 -32.74 -5.87 1.17
N ALA A 485 -31.79 -4.95 1.20
CA ALA A 485 -30.88 -4.78 2.34
C ALA A 485 -30.40 -3.34 2.49
N GLU A 486 -30.27 -2.93 3.75
CA GLU A 486 -29.54 -1.74 4.15
C GLU A 486 -28.12 -2.14 4.58
N PHE A 487 -27.13 -1.38 4.09
CA PHE A 487 -25.72 -1.55 4.40
C PHE A 487 -25.02 -0.21 4.20
N MET A 488 -24.67 0.45 5.31
CA MET A 488 -24.14 1.83 5.31
C MET A 488 -24.98 2.75 4.42
N GLY A 489 -26.30 2.74 4.66
CA GLY A 489 -27.32 3.39 3.84
C GLY A 489 -28.04 2.44 2.88
N SER A 490 -29.01 2.98 2.15
CA SER A 490 -29.93 2.23 1.27
C SER A 490 -29.51 2.21 -0.20
N LYS A 491 -28.76 3.21 -0.70
CA LYS A 491 -28.31 3.30 -2.11
C LYS A 491 -26.84 2.91 -2.28
N ILE A 492 -26.51 2.19 -3.36
CA ILE A 492 -25.12 1.81 -3.69
C ILE A 492 -24.30 3.08 -3.89
N THR A 493 -23.19 3.19 -3.16
CA THR A 493 -22.29 4.35 -3.23
C THR A 493 -21.13 4.08 -4.18
N ARG A 494 -20.53 5.14 -4.74
CA ARG A 494 -19.32 5.00 -5.58
C ARG A 494 -18.14 4.39 -4.82
N LYS A 495 -18.04 4.63 -3.51
CA LYS A 495 -17.02 4.00 -2.65
C LYS A 495 -17.22 2.49 -2.57
N GLU A 496 -18.46 2.02 -2.43
CA GLU A 496 -18.78 0.59 -2.49
C GLU A 496 -18.40 -0.03 -3.84
N ILE A 497 -18.68 0.66 -4.95
CA ILE A 497 -18.28 0.20 -6.29
C ILE A 497 -16.75 0.14 -6.41
N LEU A 498 -16.04 1.18 -5.95
CA LEU A 498 -14.57 1.21 -5.96
C LEU A 498 -13.98 0.05 -5.14
N LEU A 499 -14.54 -0.24 -3.96
CA LEU A 499 -14.12 -1.38 -3.14
C LEU A 499 -14.41 -2.73 -3.82
N LEU A 500 -15.46 -2.84 -4.63
CA LEU A 500 -15.69 -4.03 -5.46
C LEU A 500 -14.66 -4.15 -6.60
N VAL A 501 -14.27 -3.05 -7.23
CA VAL A 501 -13.18 -3.04 -8.22
C VAL A 501 -11.90 -3.55 -7.56
N TRP A 502 -11.55 -3.01 -6.39
CA TRP A 502 -10.38 -3.48 -5.63
C TRP A 502 -10.49 -4.94 -5.23
N PHE A 503 -11.68 -5.40 -4.82
CA PHE A 503 -11.90 -6.80 -4.48
C PHE A 503 -11.65 -7.74 -5.68
N VAL A 504 -12.20 -7.41 -6.85
CA VAL A 504 -12.00 -8.18 -8.08
C VAL A 504 -10.55 -8.15 -8.52
N VAL A 505 -9.91 -6.97 -8.51
CA VAL A 505 -8.49 -6.85 -8.85
C VAL A 505 -7.64 -7.69 -7.88
N SER A 506 -7.85 -7.59 -6.57
CA SER A 506 -7.13 -8.41 -5.60
C SER A 506 -7.31 -9.91 -5.82
N ILE A 507 -8.52 -10.37 -6.21
CA ILE A 507 -8.74 -11.77 -6.60
C ILE A 507 -7.91 -12.13 -7.83
N VAL A 508 -7.90 -11.28 -8.86
CA VAL A 508 -7.08 -11.49 -10.06
C VAL A 508 -5.60 -11.54 -9.71
N LEU A 509 -5.11 -10.66 -8.83
CA LEU A 509 -3.72 -10.60 -8.39
C LEU A 509 -3.28 -11.88 -7.68
N ILE A 510 -4.12 -12.47 -6.81
CA ILE A 510 -3.76 -13.72 -6.10
C ILE A 510 -3.97 -14.98 -6.96
N ILE A 511 -4.83 -14.92 -7.99
CA ILE A 511 -5.07 -16.04 -8.91
C ILE A 511 -4.06 -16.05 -10.07
N PHE A 512 -3.58 -14.88 -10.51
CA PHE A 512 -2.65 -14.75 -11.63
C PHE A 512 -1.45 -15.69 -11.52
N PRO A 513 -0.75 -15.81 -10.36
CA PRO A 513 0.40 -16.72 -10.20
C PRO A 513 0.06 -18.21 -10.24
N GLU A 514 -1.20 -18.59 -10.25
CA GLU A 514 -1.61 -19.99 -10.49
C GLU A 514 -1.56 -20.34 -11.98
N PHE A 515 -1.59 -19.34 -12.87
CA PHE A 515 -1.63 -19.51 -14.32
C PHE A 515 -0.42 -18.90 -15.04
N PHE A 516 0.10 -17.79 -14.54
CA PHE A 516 1.16 -17.01 -15.18
C PHE A 516 2.15 -16.47 -14.15
N TYR A 517 3.42 -16.37 -14.51
CA TYR A 517 4.41 -15.70 -13.67
C TYR A 517 5.42 -14.93 -14.51
N PHE A 518 5.99 -13.87 -13.94
CA PHE A 518 7.09 -13.15 -14.55
C PHE A 518 8.35 -14.00 -14.43
N LYS A 519 8.94 -14.39 -15.57
CA LYS A 519 10.17 -15.19 -15.60
C LYS A 519 11.35 -14.33 -15.19
N ASP A 520 11.78 -14.52 -13.95
CA ASP A 520 12.92 -13.81 -13.35
C ASP A 520 14.12 -14.75 -13.15
N ILE A 521 15.07 -14.31 -12.31
CA ILE A 521 16.36 -14.93 -12.08
C ILE A 521 16.32 -16.17 -11.17
N TYR A 522 15.17 -16.52 -10.57
CA TYR A 522 15.13 -17.64 -9.62
C TYR A 522 15.13 -19.01 -10.31
N PRO A 523 16.05 -19.93 -9.92
CA PRO A 523 16.22 -21.22 -10.60
C PRO A 523 15.22 -22.30 -10.19
N ALA A 524 14.63 -22.21 -8.98
CA ALA A 524 13.71 -23.21 -8.42
C ALA A 524 12.37 -22.64 -7.94
N HIS A 525 12.32 -21.34 -7.67
CA HIS A 525 11.17 -20.62 -7.10
C HIS A 525 10.42 -19.84 -8.18
N PHE A 526 10.04 -20.52 -9.27
CA PHE A 526 9.68 -19.90 -10.55
C PHE A 526 8.63 -18.78 -10.45
N ARG A 527 7.57 -19.00 -9.67
CA ARG A 527 6.45 -18.05 -9.51
C ARG A 527 6.52 -17.23 -8.23
N SER A 528 7.54 -17.42 -7.41
CA SER A 528 7.61 -16.93 -6.03
C SER A 528 7.58 -15.41 -5.92
N ASN A 529 8.40 -14.73 -6.73
CA ASN A 529 8.47 -13.27 -6.76
C ASN A 529 7.19 -12.64 -7.31
N THR A 530 6.53 -13.32 -8.27
CA THR A 530 5.22 -12.89 -8.78
C THR A 530 4.15 -13.03 -7.68
N MET A 531 4.07 -14.19 -7.04
CA MET A 531 3.19 -14.45 -5.88
C MET A 531 3.35 -13.38 -4.81
N PHE A 532 4.60 -13.09 -4.45
CA PHE A 532 4.95 -12.10 -3.45
C PHE A 532 4.45 -10.71 -3.80
N LYS A 533 4.88 -10.17 -4.94
CA LYS A 533 4.61 -8.79 -5.30
C LYS A 533 3.12 -8.54 -5.52
N LEU A 534 2.41 -9.47 -6.17
CA LEU A 534 0.97 -9.34 -6.38
C LEU A 534 0.18 -9.56 -5.09
N GLY A 535 0.57 -10.56 -4.29
CA GLY A 535 -0.05 -10.88 -3.00
C GLY A 535 0.09 -9.74 -1.98
N TYR A 536 1.23 -9.06 -1.94
CA TYR A 536 1.47 -7.94 -1.03
C TYR A 536 0.47 -6.79 -1.27
N GLN A 537 0.27 -6.41 -2.54
CA GLN A 537 -0.70 -5.37 -2.90
C GLN A 537 -2.15 -5.83 -2.68
N ALA A 538 -2.45 -7.10 -2.99
CA ALA A 538 -3.77 -7.69 -2.71
C ALA A 538 -4.10 -7.65 -1.21
N PHE A 539 -3.13 -7.95 -0.34
CA PHE A 539 -3.28 -7.91 1.11
C PHE A 539 -3.71 -6.52 1.61
N ILE A 540 -3.03 -5.45 1.16
CA ILE A 540 -3.35 -4.08 1.57
C ILE A 540 -4.80 -3.71 1.19
N MET A 541 -5.17 -3.96 -0.07
CA MET A 541 -6.53 -3.69 -0.55
C MET A 541 -7.58 -4.52 0.17
N PHE A 542 -7.31 -5.81 0.37
CA PHE A 542 -8.18 -6.72 1.10
C PHE A 542 -8.38 -6.31 2.56
N SER A 543 -7.34 -5.85 3.26
CA SER A 543 -7.46 -5.35 4.62
C SER A 543 -8.38 -4.14 4.72
N ILE A 544 -8.30 -3.21 3.77
CA ILE A 544 -9.21 -2.05 3.69
C ILE A 544 -10.66 -2.50 3.44
N ILE A 545 -10.87 -3.42 2.50
CA ILE A 545 -12.19 -3.99 2.20
C ILE A 545 -12.77 -4.71 3.42
N SER A 546 -11.96 -5.52 4.11
CA SER A 546 -12.37 -6.23 5.32
C SER A 546 -12.80 -5.27 6.42
N ALA A 547 -12.02 -4.22 6.69
CA ALA A 547 -12.39 -3.22 7.70
C ALA A 547 -13.72 -2.54 7.37
N TYR A 548 -13.91 -2.09 6.12
CA TYR A 548 -15.17 -1.47 5.66
C TYR A 548 -16.35 -2.43 5.82
N THR A 549 -16.16 -3.70 5.46
CA THR A 549 -17.19 -4.74 5.55
C THR A 549 -17.62 -4.99 6.99
N ILE A 550 -16.64 -5.18 7.89
CA ILE A 550 -16.86 -5.46 9.31
C ILE A 550 -17.60 -4.29 9.95
N VAL A 551 -17.14 -3.05 9.71
CA VAL A 551 -17.80 -1.84 10.21
C VAL A 551 -19.23 -1.76 9.70
N GLY A 552 -19.45 -1.99 8.41
CA GLY A 552 -20.79 -1.99 7.82
C GLY A 552 -21.73 -3.02 8.44
N ALA A 553 -21.19 -4.18 8.83
CA ALA A 553 -21.98 -5.24 9.46
C ALA A 553 -22.41 -4.88 10.90
N ILE A 554 -21.60 -4.11 11.62
CA ILE A 554 -21.85 -3.74 13.03
C ILE A 554 -22.33 -2.30 13.23
N ALA A 555 -22.32 -1.46 12.19
CA ALA A 555 -22.57 -0.02 12.26
C ALA A 555 -23.88 0.35 12.97
N HIS A 556 -24.95 -0.42 12.73
CA HIS A 556 -26.25 -0.21 13.33
C HIS A 556 -26.69 -1.44 14.12
N ARG A 557 -27.02 -1.28 15.42
CA ARG A 557 -27.42 -2.42 16.28
C ARG A 557 -28.58 -3.23 15.72
N HIS A 558 -29.54 -2.58 15.04
CA HIS A 558 -30.70 -3.25 14.48
C HIS A 558 -30.33 -4.22 13.33
N THR A 559 -29.16 -4.06 12.68
CA THR A 559 -28.71 -4.98 11.62
C THR A 559 -27.99 -6.21 12.15
N TRP A 560 -27.60 -6.26 13.44
CA TRP A 560 -26.81 -7.36 14.00
C TRP A 560 -27.51 -8.71 13.88
N LYS A 561 -28.83 -8.77 14.14
CA LYS A 561 -29.61 -10.00 13.94
C LYS A 561 -29.58 -10.49 12.49
N LYS A 562 -29.65 -9.57 11.52
CA LYS A 562 -29.59 -9.88 10.08
C LYS A 562 -28.18 -10.35 9.65
N ASN A 563 -27.15 -9.87 10.35
CA ASN A 563 -25.76 -10.16 10.06
C ASN A 563 -25.17 -11.25 10.98
N ARG A 564 -25.99 -11.92 11.82
CA ARG A 564 -25.54 -12.84 12.89
C ARG A 564 -24.61 -13.95 12.37
N VAL A 565 -24.95 -14.55 11.23
CA VAL A 565 -24.18 -15.67 10.66
C VAL A 565 -22.80 -15.18 10.23
N PHE A 566 -22.73 -14.01 9.59
CA PHE A 566 -21.47 -13.39 9.23
C PHE A 566 -20.62 -13.10 10.48
N LEU A 567 -21.22 -12.52 11.53
CA LEU A 567 -20.50 -12.16 12.75
C LEU A 567 -19.98 -13.38 13.51
N VAL A 568 -20.75 -14.46 13.61
CA VAL A 568 -20.33 -15.71 14.29
C VAL A 568 -19.11 -16.33 13.60
N ILE A 569 -19.08 -16.36 12.27
CA ILE A 569 -17.94 -16.89 11.50
C ILE A 569 -16.78 -15.90 11.53
N LEU A 570 -17.05 -14.59 11.49
CA LEU A 570 -16.02 -13.55 11.50
C LEU A 570 -15.16 -13.58 12.76
N VAL A 571 -15.75 -13.77 13.94
CA VAL A 571 -15.04 -13.67 15.23
C VAL A 571 -13.79 -14.57 15.28
N PRO A 572 -13.85 -15.90 15.03
CA PRO A 572 -12.65 -16.74 15.06
C PRO A 572 -11.66 -16.39 13.95
N LEU A 573 -12.12 -16.00 12.76
CA LEU A 573 -11.23 -15.61 11.65
C LEU A 573 -10.47 -14.32 11.98
N LEU A 574 -11.19 -13.31 12.49
CA LEU A 574 -10.62 -12.04 12.90
C LEU A 574 -9.63 -12.24 14.05
N PHE A 575 -9.95 -13.11 15.02
CA PHE A 575 -9.03 -13.47 16.09
C PHE A 575 -7.72 -14.05 15.54
N LEU A 576 -7.79 -15.04 14.65
CA LEU A 576 -6.60 -15.68 14.07
C LEU A 576 -5.71 -14.67 13.31
N VAL A 577 -6.26 -13.81 12.47
CA VAL A 577 -5.43 -12.80 11.77
C VAL A 577 -4.88 -11.75 12.73
N SER A 578 -5.54 -11.49 13.86
CA SER A 578 -5.15 -10.43 14.82
C SER A 578 -4.05 -10.85 15.80
N ILE A 579 -3.85 -12.15 16.02
CA ILE A 579 -2.82 -12.63 16.97
C ILE A 579 -1.43 -12.73 16.37
N TYR A 580 -1.27 -12.55 15.06
CA TYR A 580 0.03 -12.64 14.39
C TYR A 580 1.14 -11.77 15.04
N PRO A 581 0.90 -10.48 15.37
CA PRO A 581 1.89 -9.62 16.01
C PRO A 581 2.41 -10.14 17.36
N ILE A 582 1.62 -10.96 18.07
CA ILE A 582 2.03 -11.52 19.36
C ILE A 582 3.25 -12.42 19.16
N PHE A 583 3.32 -13.13 18.04
CA PHE A 583 4.44 -14.00 17.70
C PHE A 583 5.56 -13.23 17.00
N SER A 584 5.22 -12.36 16.04
CA SER A 584 6.23 -11.69 15.22
C SER A 584 6.96 -10.57 15.96
N VAL A 585 6.29 -9.74 16.76
CA VAL A 585 6.97 -8.62 17.45
C VAL A 585 7.87 -9.12 18.60
N ARG A 586 7.57 -10.29 19.17
CA ARG A 586 8.38 -10.91 20.23
C ARG A 586 9.59 -11.69 19.73
N SER A 587 9.77 -11.83 18.42
CA SER A 587 10.90 -12.56 17.85
C SER A 587 12.17 -11.71 17.73
N TYR A 588 12.10 -10.43 18.08
CA TYR A 588 13.26 -9.54 18.16
C TYR A 588 14.18 -9.91 19.31
#